data_AF-A0A820YV47-F1
#
_entry.id   AF-A0A820YV47-F1
#
_cell.length_a   1.000
_cell.length_b   1.000
_cell.length_c   1.000
_cell.angle_alpha   90.00
_cell.angle_beta   90.00
_cell.angle_gamma   90.00
#
_symmetry.space_group_name_H-M   'P 1'
#
loop_
_entity.id
_entity.type
_entity.pdbx_description
1 polymer ?
#
loop_
_entity_poly.entity_id
_entity_poly.type
_entity_poly.pdbx_seq_one_letter_code
_entity_poly.pdbx_strand_id
1 'polypeptide(L)' 'MQDEGAQYFADALRNNTTLTTLNLGINRIGNLGAQYLAGALQNNTTLTILNLSISHIENLGAQYLAWALQNNT' A
#
# COMPACT_ATOMS: atom_id res chain seq x y z
N MET A 1 11.27 -5.84 -8.65
CA MET A 1 11.28 -5.65 -7.19
C MET A 1 10.45 -6.76 -6.61
N GLN A 2 11.06 -7.62 -5.80
CA GLN A 2 10.32 -8.49 -4.88
C GLN A 2 9.75 -7.58 -3.78
N ASP A 3 8.68 -7.98 -3.12
CA ASP A 3 7.81 -7.15 -2.26
C ASP A 3 8.50 -6.26 -1.20
N GLU A 4 9.78 -6.47 -0.90
CA GLU A 4 10.66 -5.63 -0.08
C GLU A 4 10.61 -4.14 -0.45
N GLY A 5 10.52 -3.81 -1.74
CA GLY A 5 10.38 -2.41 -2.16
C GLY A 5 9.10 -1.76 -1.59
N ALA A 6 7.99 -2.50 -1.61
CA ALA A 6 6.72 -2.06 -1.02
C ALA A 6 6.79 -1.97 0.51
N GLN A 7 7.60 -2.82 1.16
CA GLN A 7 7.86 -2.72 2.60
C GLN A 7 8.51 -1.38 2.96
N TYR A 8 9.55 -0.96 2.24
CA TYR A 8 10.21 0.33 2.52
C TYR A 8 9.26 1.52 2.33
N PHE A 9 8.40 1.48 1.31
CA PHE A 9 7.36 2.50 1.14
C PHE A 9 6.34 2.47 2.27
N ALA A 10 5.89 1.28 2.70
CA ALA A 10 4.97 1.14 3.82
C ALA A 10 5.54 1.72 5.12
N ASP A 11 6.80 1.43 5.43
CA ASP A 11 7.48 1.94 6.62
C ASP A 11 7.61 3.47 6.59
N ALA A 12 7.92 4.04 5.42
CA ALA A 12 7.94 5.50 5.23
C ALA A 12 6.53 6.11 5.39
N LEU A 13 5.50 5.46 4.86
CA LEU A 13 4.12 5.96 4.91
C LEU A 13 3.59 6.05 6.34
N ARG A 14 3.91 5.10 7.23
CA ARG A 14 3.37 5.12 8.61
C ARG A 14 3.66 6.42 9.37
N ASN A 15 4.78 7.07 9.07
CA ASN A 15 5.20 8.30 9.75
C ASN A 15 5.05 9.54 8.88
N ASN A 16 4.70 9.38 7.60
CA ASN A 16 4.57 10.51 6.69
C ASN A 16 3.20 11.18 6.87
N THR A 17 3.20 12.47 7.20
CA THR A 17 2.00 13.27 7.47
C THR A 17 1.80 14.38 6.45
N THR A 18 2.45 14.30 5.29
CA THR A 18 2.42 15.37 4.27
C THR A 18 2.10 14.87 2.87
N LEU A 19 2.40 13.61 2.58
CA LEU A 19 2.20 13.01 1.27
C LEU A 19 0.72 12.66 1.08
N THR A 20 0.14 13.22 0.03
CA THR A 20 -1.24 12.98 -0.36
C THR A 20 -1.37 11.96 -1.49
N THR A 21 -0.34 11.79 -2.31
CA THR A 21 -0.35 10.89 -3.47
C THR A 21 0.91 10.05 -3.54
N LEU A 22 0.75 8.74 -3.66
CA LEU A 22 1.83 7.79 -3.94
C LEU A 22 1.49 6.97 -5.17
N ASN A 23 2.39 7.00 -6.17
CA ASN A 23 2.26 6.18 -7.38
C ASN A 23 3.29 5.06 -7.38
N LEU A 24 2.82 3.83 -7.24
CA LEU A 24 3.61 2.61 -7.36
C LEU A 24 3.13 1.74 -8.52
N GLY A 25 2.42 2.31 -9.50
CA GLY A 25 1.96 1.58 -10.68
C GLY A 25 3.12 1.00 -11.49
N ILE A 26 2.83 -0.07 -12.24
CA ILE A 26 3.78 -0.78 -13.10
C ILE A 26 4.99 -1.33 -12.30
N ASN A 27 4.75 -1.68 -11.03
CA ASN A 27 5.71 -2.38 -10.20
C ASN A 27 5.23 -3.79 -9.91
N ARG A 28 6.17 -4.72 -9.67
CA ARG A 28 5.86 -6.12 -9.37
C ARG A 28 5.47 -6.32 -7.90
N ILE A 29 4.48 -5.57 -7.44
CA ILE A 29 3.92 -5.71 -6.08
C ILE A 29 2.97 -6.90 -6.08
N GLY A 30 3.28 -7.90 -5.26
CA GLY A 30 2.46 -9.08 -5.03
C GLY A 30 1.61 -8.97 -3.77
N ASN A 31 1.09 -10.11 -3.31
CA ASN A 31 0.24 -10.19 -2.13
C ASN A 31 0.95 -9.71 -0.85
N LEU A 32 2.24 -10.02 -0.71
CA LEU A 32 3.02 -9.63 0.47
C LEU A 32 3.28 -8.12 0.49
N GLY A 33 3.61 -7.52 -0.66
CA GLY A 33 3.78 -6.07 -0.78
C GLY A 33 2.46 -5.33 -0.53
N ALA A 34 1.35 -5.86 -1.02
CA ALA A 34 0.01 -5.35 -0.72
C ALA A 34 -0.32 -5.42 0.78
N GLN A 35 0.10 -6.49 1.48
CA GLN A 35 -0.06 -6.61 2.93
C GLN A 35 0.71 -5.51 3.69
N TYR A 36 1.96 -5.23 3.29
CA TYR A 36 2.74 -4.16 3.91
C TYR A 36 2.10 -2.79 3.71
N LEU A 37 1.71 -2.47 2.47
CA LEU A 37 1.03 -1.21 2.16
C LEU A 37 -0.30 -1.09 2.91
N ALA A 38 -1.09 -2.16 2.97
CA ALA A 38 -2.33 -2.21 3.74
C ALA A 38 -2.10 -1.83 5.20
N GLY A 39 -1.12 -2.43 5.87
CA GLY A 39 -0.80 -2.11 7.27
C GLY A 39 -0.30 -0.68 7.49
N ALA A 40 0.33 -0.06 6.49
CA ALA A 40 0.70 1.35 6.55
C ALA A 40 -0.51 2.28 6.37
N LEU A 41 -1.41 1.96 5.44
CA LEU A 41 -2.60 2.75 5.16
C LEU A 41 -3.48 2.91 6.40
N GLN A 42 -3.60 1.89 7.26
CA GLN A 42 -4.46 2.00 8.46
C GLN A 42 -4.09 3.15 9.40
N ASN A 43 -2.81 3.55 9.42
CA ASN A 43 -2.31 4.60 10.30
C ASN A 43 -2.05 5.91 9.56
N ASN A 44 -2.05 5.89 8.22
CA ASN A 44 -1.81 7.07 7.42
C ASN A 44 -3.14 7.77 7.10
N THR A 45 -3.31 8.98 7.61
CA THR A 45 -4.52 9.79 7.44
C THR A 45 -4.39 10.88 6.39
N THR A 46 -3.20 11.02 5.78
CA THR A 46 -2.91 12.10 4.82
C THR A 46 -2.92 11.66 3.38
N LEU A 47 -2.64 10.38 3.13
CA LEU A 47 -2.62 9.81 1.80
C LEU A 47 -4.05 9.66 1.28
N THR A 48 -4.34 10.36 0.19
CA THR A 48 -5.65 10.33 -0.46
C THR A 48 -5.64 9.49 -1.74
N ILE A 49 -4.47 9.28 -2.35
CA ILE A 49 -4.33 8.52 -3.59
C ILE A 49 -3.16 7.53 -3.47
N LEU A 50 -3.47 6.25 -3.61
CA LEU A 50 -2.50 5.17 -3.82
C LEU A 50 -2.75 4.50 -5.17
N ASN A 51 -1.82 4.68 -6.12
CA ASN A 51 -1.90 4.02 -7.42
C ASN A 51 -1.06 2.74 -7.43
N LEU A 52 -1.74 1.61 -7.61
CA LEU A 52 -1.15 0.26 -7.75
C LEU A 52 -1.49 -0.39 -9.10
N SER A 53 -1.83 0.41 -10.11
CA SER A 53 -2.17 -0.10 -11.45
C SER A 53 -1.08 -1.01 -12.01
N ILE A 54 -1.47 -2.08 -12.69
CA ILE A 54 -0.54 -3.02 -13.33
C ILE A 54 0.45 -3.63 -12.30
N SER A 55 -0.04 -3.96 -11.11
CA SER A 55 0.67 -4.77 -10.11
C SER A 55 0.30 -6.26 -10.23
N HIS A 56 1.00 -7.13 -9.51
CA HIS A 56 0.72 -8.58 -9.44
C HIS A 56 -0.04 -8.96 -8.16
N ILE A 57 -0.95 -8.09 -7.73
CA ILE A 57 -1.78 -8.30 -6.55
C ILE A 57 -2.89 -9.29 -6.91
N GLU A 58 -2.93 -10.42 -6.23
CA GLU A 58 -3.96 -11.44 -6.39
C GLU A 58 -5.02 -11.32 -5.28
N ASN A 59 -5.93 -12.30 -5.20
CA ASN A 59 -7.06 -12.28 -4.27
C ASN A 59 -6.66 -12.02 -2.81
N LEU A 60 -5.55 -12.60 -2.35
CA LEU A 60 -5.10 -12.43 -0.96
C LEU A 60 -4.61 -10.99 -0.70
N GLY A 61 -3.83 -10.43 -1.61
CA GLY A 61 -3.39 -9.03 -1.50
C GLY A 61 -4.55 -8.04 -1.59
N ALA A 62 -5.53 -8.33 -2.45
CA ALA A 62 -6.76 -7.55 -2.53
C ALA A 62 -7.57 -7.59 -1.23
N GLN A 63 -7.62 -8.74 -0.54
CA GLN A 63 -8.27 -8.84 0.78
C GLN A 63 -7.59 -7.97 1.83
N TYR A 64 -6.24 -7.95 1.88
CA TYR A 64 -5.52 -7.07 2.81
C TYR A 64 -5.81 -5.60 2.55
N LEU A 65 -5.79 -5.17 1.28
CA LEU A 65 -6.11 -3.80 0.91
C LEU A 65 -7.57 -3.45 1.23
N ALA A 66 -8.52 -4.33 0.91
CA ALA A 66 -9.94 -4.11 1.21
C ALA A 66 -10.18 -3.95 2.72
N TRP A 67 -9.54 -4.80 3.53
CA TRP A 67 -9.64 -4.67 4.99
C TRP A 67 -9.03 -3.38 5.51
N ALA A 68 -7.87 -2.95 4.98
CA ALA A 68 -7.28 -1.67 5.36
C ALA A 68 -8.19 -0.49 4.97
N LEU A 69 -8.78 -0.50 3.76
CA LEU A 69 -9.71 0.54 3.32
C LEU A 69 -10.98 0.60 4.17
N GLN A 70 -11.50 -0.54 4.62
CA GLN A 70 -12.67 -0.59 5.50
C GLN A 70 -12.39 0.04 6.89
N ASN A 71 -11.13 0.02 7.34
CA ASN A 71 -10.72 0.45 8.68
C ASN A 71 -9.86 1.72 8.69
N ASN A 72 -9.61 2.34 7.53
CA ASN A 72 -8.87 3.60 7.43
C ASN A 72 -9.80 4.75 7.85
N THR A 73 -9.36 5.56 8.83
CA THR A 73 -10.13 6.65 9.45
C THR A 73 -9.37 7.95 9.39
#